data_AF-A0A8B9H7G4-F1
#
_entry.id   AF-A0A8B9H7G4-F1
#
_cell.length_a   1.000
_cell.length_b   1.000
_cell.length_c   1.000
_cell.angle_alpha   90.00
_cell.angle_beta   90.00
_cell.angle_gamma   90.00
#
_symmetry.space_group_name_H-M   'P 1'
#
loop_
_entity.id
_entity.type
_entity.pdbx_description
1 polymer ?
#
loop_
_entity_poly.entity_id
_entity_poly.type
_entity_poly.pdbx_seq_one_letter_code
_entity_poly.pdbx_strand_id
1 'polypeptide(L)'
;MDLKAESDDNLDCERPAPIEVFASRSTLHGIAHMFTYERVCIKRCLWIIFFIGSFSFLVLVCVDRVQFYLQYPHVTKLDEVTAPMMTFPAITFCNLNRFRFSRVTRNDLYHAGELLALLNGRYEIRDTHLVEESVLETLKVKADFLTFKPRPFNMREFYDRTGHDIKDMLLSCYYRGVECSAEDFTVVSGHVHSCLLLSVSLTWVLLLWVLLLWVLLLWVLLLQISAEIILPTGSVLIWC
;
A
#
# COMPACT_ATOMS: atom_id res chain seq x y z
N MET A 1 -91.71 15.26 -38.85
CA MET A 1 -90.34 15.53 -39.30
C MET A 1 -89.96 16.86 -38.69
N ASP A 2 -88.95 16.88 -37.83
CA ASP A 2 -87.91 17.89 -37.85
C ASP A 2 -86.74 17.38 -37.01
N LEU A 3 -85.68 17.07 -37.73
CA LEU A 3 -84.38 16.59 -37.28
C LEU A 3 -83.52 17.80 -36.90
N LYS A 4 -82.92 17.79 -35.71
CA LYS A 4 -81.68 18.51 -35.40
C LYS A 4 -81.26 18.25 -33.96
N ALA A 5 -80.04 17.95 -33.60
CA ALA A 5 -78.88 17.32 -34.23
C ALA A 5 -78.02 16.96 -33.00
N GLU A 6 -77.40 15.80 -32.97
CA GLU A 6 -76.27 15.58 -32.08
C GLU A 6 -75.19 16.63 -32.39
N SER A 7 -74.69 17.30 -31.37
CA SER A 7 -73.35 17.84 -31.38
C SER A 7 -72.64 17.26 -30.16
N ASP A 8 -72.07 16.09 -30.38
CA ASP A 8 -70.95 15.57 -29.62
C ASP A 8 -69.76 16.51 -29.92
N ASP A 9 -69.39 17.32 -28.94
CA ASP A 9 -68.13 18.07 -28.97
C ASP A 9 -67.46 17.85 -27.60
N ASN A 10 -66.89 16.67 -27.47
CA ASN A 10 -65.84 16.35 -26.52
C ASN A 10 -64.65 17.29 -26.73
N LEU A 11 -64.46 18.28 -25.85
CA LEU A 11 -63.15 18.89 -25.60
C LEU A 11 -63.14 19.72 -24.31
N ASP A 12 -63.62 19.15 -23.21
CA ASP A 12 -63.15 19.60 -21.90
C ASP A 12 -61.71 19.11 -21.74
N CYS A 13 -60.76 19.95 -22.18
CA CYS A 13 -59.41 19.94 -21.65
C CYS A 13 -59.53 19.96 -20.13
N GLU A 14 -59.33 18.81 -19.49
CA GLU A 14 -59.40 18.63 -18.05
C GLU A 14 -58.52 19.71 -17.41
N ARG A 15 -59.16 20.76 -16.86
CA ARG A 15 -58.43 21.89 -16.29
C ARG A 15 -57.54 21.32 -15.19
N PRO A 16 -56.22 21.56 -15.23
CA PRO A 16 -55.34 21.07 -14.19
C PRO A 16 -55.83 21.59 -12.84
N ALA A 17 -55.84 20.70 -11.84
CA ALA A 17 -56.29 21.05 -10.50
C ALA A 17 -55.56 22.32 -10.00
N PRO A 18 -56.27 23.21 -9.28
CA PRO A 18 -55.68 24.44 -8.77
C PRO A 18 -54.41 24.16 -7.94
N ILE A 19 -53.38 25.01 -8.09
CA ILE A 19 -52.09 24.87 -7.38
C ILE A 19 -52.24 24.86 -5.85
N GLU A 20 -53.33 25.42 -5.34
CA GLU A 20 -53.73 25.47 -3.93
C GLU A 20 -54.09 24.08 -3.39
N VAL A 21 -54.75 23.25 -4.22
CA VAL A 21 -55.10 21.87 -3.86
C VAL A 21 -53.83 21.01 -3.76
N PHE A 22 -52.83 21.30 -4.61
CA PHE A 22 -51.52 20.67 -4.51
C PHE A 22 -50.74 21.16 -3.28
N ALA A 23 -50.69 22.48 -3.04
CA ALA A 23 -49.96 23.07 -1.93
C ALA A 23 -50.50 22.62 -0.55
N SER A 24 -51.82 22.45 -0.43
CA SER A 24 -52.46 21.95 0.80
C SER A 24 -52.27 20.45 1.04
N ARG A 25 -51.97 19.67 0.00
CA ARG A 25 -51.71 18.22 0.09
C ARG A 25 -50.22 17.85 0.12
N SER A 26 -49.34 18.84 -0.05
CA SER A 26 -47.89 18.64 -0.04
C SER A 26 -47.34 18.48 1.38
N THR A 27 -46.26 17.72 1.51
CA THR A 27 -45.49 17.58 2.77
C THR A 27 -44.47 18.71 2.97
N LEU A 28 -44.34 19.61 1.99
CA LEU A 28 -43.42 20.73 2.05
C LEU A 28 -43.95 21.80 3.01
N HIS A 29 -43.29 21.92 4.16
CA HIS A 29 -43.72 22.81 5.21
C HIS A 29 -43.65 24.28 4.73
N GLY A 30 -44.74 25.02 4.92
CA GLY A 30 -44.86 26.43 4.51
C GLY A 30 -45.47 26.66 3.12
N ILE A 31 -45.54 25.65 2.24
CA ILE A 31 -46.12 25.83 0.89
C ILE A 31 -47.63 26.06 0.95
N ALA A 32 -48.35 25.40 1.88
CA ALA A 32 -49.78 25.59 2.08
C ALA A 32 -50.13 27.03 2.51
N HIS A 33 -49.26 27.67 3.30
CA HIS A 33 -49.43 29.06 3.76
C HIS A 33 -49.08 30.10 2.69
N MET A 34 -48.28 29.72 1.69
CA MET A 34 -47.95 30.57 0.54
C MET A 34 -49.14 30.69 -0.44
N PHE A 35 -49.97 29.66 -0.55
CA PHE A 35 -51.07 29.56 -1.51
C PHE A 35 -52.49 29.57 -0.88
N THR A 36 -52.63 30.11 0.34
CA THR A 36 -53.95 30.25 0.99
C THR A 36 -54.78 31.39 0.35
N TYR A 37 -56.10 31.20 0.20
CA TYR A 37 -57.07 32.08 -0.48
C TYR A 37 -57.41 33.42 0.25
N GLU A 38 -56.67 33.84 1.26
CA GLU A 38 -57.02 35.03 2.07
C GLU A 38 -56.55 36.37 1.47
N ARG A 39 -57.39 37.41 1.57
CA ARG A 39 -57.17 38.78 1.05
C ARG A 39 -56.01 39.58 1.68
N VAL A 40 -55.23 39.00 2.60
CA VAL A 40 -54.21 39.71 3.40
C VAL A 40 -52.80 39.46 2.84
N CYS A 41 -52.32 40.39 2.01
CA CYS A 41 -51.03 40.28 1.33
C CYS A 41 -49.81 40.17 2.26
N ILE A 42 -49.83 40.79 3.45
CA ILE A 42 -48.64 40.89 4.33
C ILE A 42 -48.24 39.53 4.91
N LYS A 43 -49.21 38.75 5.43
CA LYS A 43 -48.93 37.42 6.00
C LYS A 43 -48.35 36.48 4.94
N ARG A 44 -48.89 36.54 3.72
CA ARG A 44 -48.39 35.76 2.58
C ARG A 44 -46.96 36.17 2.20
N CYS A 45 -46.67 37.46 2.11
CA CYS A 45 -45.32 37.95 1.85
C CYS A 45 -44.32 37.51 2.92
N LEU A 46 -44.70 37.54 4.21
CA LEU A 46 -43.85 37.05 5.30
C LEU A 46 -43.57 35.54 5.18
N TRP A 47 -44.60 34.73 4.90
CA TRP A 47 -44.42 33.28 4.70
C TRP A 47 -43.55 32.97 3.48
N ILE A 48 -43.69 33.73 2.38
CA ILE A 48 -42.82 33.61 1.21
C ILE A 48 -41.37 33.94 1.56
N ILE A 49 -41.12 35.04 2.30
CA ILE A 49 -39.78 35.43 2.72
C ILE A 49 -39.15 34.35 3.61
N PHE A 50 -39.89 33.83 4.60
CA PHE A 50 -39.38 32.77 5.46
C PHE A 50 -39.12 31.46 4.71
N PHE A 51 -40.01 31.11 3.78
CA PHE A 51 -39.87 29.91 2.96
C PHE A 51 -38.64 30.00 2.04
N ILE A 52 -38.49 31.12 1.31
CA ILE A 52 -37.33 31.37 0.44
C ILE A 52 -36.03 31.47 1.27
N GLY A 53 -36.08 32.13 2.43
CA GLY A 53 -34.95 32.25 3.34
C GLY A 53 -34.48 30.89 3.88
N SER A 54 -35.42 30.06 4.33
CA SER A 54 -35.15 28.70 4.81
C SER A 54 -34.61 27.80 3.70
N PHE A 55 -35.20 27.86 2.50
CA PHE A 55 -34.74 27.08 1.35
C PHE A 55 -33.33 27.50 0.89
N SER A 56 -33.07 28.80 0.83
CA SER A 56 -31.75 29.33 0.46
C SER A 56 -30.68 28.93 1.48
N PHE A 57 -30.99 29.03 2.77
CA PHE A 57 -30.09 28.58 3.84
C PHE A 57 -29.80 27.07 3.74
N LEU A 58 -30.82 26.25 3.49
CA LEU A 58 -30.66 24.81 3.27
C LEU A 58 -29.73 24.52 2.09
N VAL A 59 -29.92 25.17 0.94
CA VAL A 59 -29.07 24.99 -0.25
C VAL A 59 -27.61 25.36 0.05
N LEU A 60 -27.37 26.48 0.75
CA LEU A 60 -26.01 26.90 1.12
C LEU A 60 -25.30 25.87 1.99
N VAL A 61 -25.97 25.37 3.03
CA VAL A 61 -25.41 24.33 3.91
C VAL A 61 -25.19 23.02 3.15
N CYS A 62 -26.12 22.62 2.29
CA CYS A 62 -25.96 21.41 1.47
C CYS A 62 -24.75 21.51 0.53
N VAL A 63 -24.58 22.64 -0.16
CA VAL A 63 -23.42 22.86 -1.06
C VAL A 63 -22.12 22.82 -0.27
N ASP A 64 -22.03 23.51 0.86
CA ASP A 64 -20.85 23.52 1.73
C ASP A 64 -20.49 22.11 2.22
N ARG A 65 -21.48 21.32 2.68
CA ARG A 65 -21.25 19.95 3.13
C ARG A 65 -20.87 19.00 1.99
N VAL A 66 -21.46 19.16 0.80
CA VAL A 66 -21.09 18.37 -0.39
C VAL A 66 -19.67 18.72 -0.85
N GLN A 67 -19.30 19.99 -0.87
CA GLN A 67 -17.93 20.41 -1.17
C GLN A 67 -16.94 19.85 -0.16
N PHE A 68 -17.25 19.94 1.14
CA PHE A 68 -16.42 19.36 2.20
C PHE A 68 -16.30 17.83 2.06
N TYR A 69 -17.39 17.13 1.73
CA TYR A 69 -17.35 15.69 1.47
C TYR A 69 -16.43 15.35 0.27
N LEU A 70 -16.54 16.11 -0.82
CA LEU A 70 -15.74 15.93 -2.04
C LEU A 70 -14.27 16.36 -1.89
N GLN A 71 -13.91 17.02 -0.79
CA GLN A 71 -12.51 17.26 -0.42
C GLN A 71 -11.84 16.01 0.19
N TYR A 72 -12.61 14.96 0.49
CA TYR A 72 -12.14 13.71 1.10
C TYR A 72 -11.23 13.91 2.34
N PRO A 73 -11.66 14.72 3.33
CA PRO A 73 -10.90 14.89 4.56
C PRO A 73 -10.88 13.58 5.35
N HIS A 74 -9.71 13.22 5.90
CA HIS A 74 -9.53 12.06 6.76
C HIS A 74 -8.91 12.49 8.09
N VAL A 75 -9.25 11.75 9.15
CA VAL A 75 -8.68 11.91 10.48
C VAL A 75 -8.02 10.60 10.90
N THR A 76 -6.76 10.69 11.31
CA THR A 76 -5.98 9.52 11.75
C THR A 76 -6.13 9.38 13.26
N LYS A 77 -6.54 8.19 13.72
CA LYS A 77 -6.53 7.82 15.14
C LYS A 77 -5.26 7.00 15.42
N LEU A 78 -4.51 7.39 16.45
CA LEU A 78 -3.33 6.66 16.91
C LEU A 78 -3.69 5.91 18.19
N ASP A 79 -3.50 4.60 18.18
CA ASP A 79 -3.69 3.73 19.34
C ASP A 79 -2.41 2.90 19.53
N GLU A 80 -1.99 2.69 20.79
CA GLU A 80 -0.88 1.81 21.14
C GLU A 80 -1.43 0.57 21.83
N VAL A 81 -1.17 -0.61 21.26
CA VAL A 81 -1.69 -1.89 21.76
C VAL A 81 -0.52 -2.84 22.00
N THR A 82 -0.47 -3.43 23.19
CA THR A 82 0.54 -4.44 23.52
C THR A 82 0.16 -5.80 22.93
N ALA A 83 0.96 -6.28 21.98
CA ALA A 83 0.80 -7.61 21.38
C ALA A 83 1.78 -8.62 22.02
N PRO A 84 1.31 -9.78 22.52
CA PRO A 84 2.17 -10.78 23.16
C PRO A 84 3.12 -11.48 22.18
N MET A 85 2.77 -11.54 20.89
CA MET A 85 3.63 -12.03 19.82
C MET A 85 3.65 -11.03 18.68
N MET A 86 4.84 -10.67 18.22
CA MET A 86 5.05 -9.79 17.07
C MET A 86 6.06 -10.43 16.12
N THR A 87 5.86 -10.23 14.82
CA THR A 87 6.83 -10.63 13.80
C THR A 87 8.09 -9.78 13.95
N PHE A 88 9.24 -10.45 14.07
CA PHE A 88 10.51 -9.74 14.11
C PHE A 88 10.79 -9.08 12.75
N PRO A 89 11.18 -7.80 12.73
CA PRO A 89 11.42 -7.09 11.48
C PRO A 89 12.66 -7.65 10.78
N ALA A 90 12.72 -7.46 9.46
CA ALA A 90 13.95 -7.70 8.72
C ALA A 90 15.01 -6.67 9.14
N ILE A 91 16.21 -7.13 9.51
CA ILE A 91 17.34 -6.26 9.85
C ILE A 91 18.24 -6.18 8.64
N THR A 92 18.42 -4.97 8.10
CA THR A 92 19.38 -4.71 7.03
C THR A 92 20.55 -3.93 7.58
N PHE A 93 21.76 -4.42 7.37
CA PHE A 93 22.99 -3.70 7.70
C PHE A 93 23.96 -3.83 6.53
N CYS A 94 24.74 -2.77 6.33
CA CYS A 94 25.74 -2.70 5.28
C CYS A 94 27.00 -2.09 5.88
N ASN A 95 28.16 -2.61 5.50
CA ASN A 95 29.41 -1.98 5.86
C ASN A 95 29.50 -0.62 5.15
N LEU A 96 29.90 0.42 5.88
CA LEU A 96 30.12 1.76 5.31
C LEU A 96 31.22 1.73 4.24
N ASN A 97 32.19 0.83 4.39
CA ASN A 97 33.16 0.59 3.34
C ASN A 97 32.52 -0.23 2.21
N ARG A 98 32.41 0.40 1.03
CA ARG A 98 31.70 -0.15 -0.13
C ARG A 98 32.36 -1.39 -0.75
N PHE A 99 33.68 -1.51 -0.63
CA PHE A 99 34.44 -2.60 -1.23
C PHE A 99 35.68 -2.95 -0.40
N ARG A 100 36.12 -4.20 -0.50
CA ARG A 100 37.38 -4.68 0.08
C ARG A 100 38.51 -4.34 -0.88
N PHE A 101 39.42 -3.45 -0.47
CA PHE A 101 40.57 -3.03 -1.28
C PHE A 101 41.42 -4.22 -1.78
N SER A 102 41.55 -5.26 -0.96
CA SER A 102 42.27 -6.49 -1.31
C SER A 102 41.67 -7.25 -2.50
N ARG A 103 40.36 -7.11 -2.75
CA ARG A 103 39.63 -7.78 -3.85
C ARG A 103 39.55 -6.95 -5.14
N VAL A 104 39.94 -5.68 -5.11
CA VAL A 104 39.95 -4.79 -6.28
C VAL A 104 41.10 -5.18 -7.22
N THR A 105 40.80 -5.39 -8.49
CA THR A 105 41.76 -5.75 -9.53
C THR A 105 42.18 -4.54 -10.36
N ARG A 106 43.24 -4.69 -11.17
CA ARG A 106 43.66 -3.68 -12.16
C ARG A 106 42.55 -3.37 -13.18
N ASN A 107 41.77 -4.37 -13.60
CA ASN A 107 40.64 -4.16 -14.52
C ASN A 107 39.54 -3.32 -13.86
N ASP A 108 39.24 -3.58 -12.58
CA ASP A 108 38.25 -2.81 -11.84
C ASP A 108 38.68 -1.35 -11.69
N LEU A 109 39.96 -1.12 -11.37
CA LEU A 109 40.51 0.23 -11.23
C LEU A 109 40.54 0.98 -12.57
N TYR A 110 40.75 0.28 -13.69
CA TYR A 110 40.68 0.87 -15.03
C TYR A 110 39.26 1.37 -15.36
N HIS A 111 38.22 0.59 -15.07
CA HIS A 111 36.84 0.95 -15.43
C HIS A 111 36.11 1.82 -14.39
N ALA A 112 36.36 1.58 -13.10
CA ALA A 112 35.65 2.21 -11.99
C ALA A 112 36.55 3.08 -11.11
N GLY A 113 37.86 3.20 -11.38
CA GLY A 113 38.78 3.94 -10.51
C GLY A 113 38.41 5.41 -10.30
N GLU A 114 37.91 6.08 -11.33
CA GLU A 114 37.39 7.45 -11.23
C GLU A 114 36.10 7.50 -10.39
N LEU A 115 35.16 6.57 -10.62
CA LEU A 115 33.91 6.45 -9.87
C LEU A 115 34.15 6.17 -8.38
N LEU A 116 35.20 5.40 -8.06
CA LEU A 116 35.62 5.10 -6.69
C LEU A 116 36.45 6.22 -6.05
N ALA A 117 36.69 7.33 -6.77
CA ALA A 117 37.53 8.45 -6.37
C ALA A 117 39.00 8.07 -6.08
N LEU A 118 39.48 6.94 -6.61
CA LEU A 118 40.87 6.49 -6.47
C LEU A 118 41.77 7.07 -7.57
N LEU A 119 41.21 7.27 -8.78
CA LEU A 119 41.90 7.83 -9.93
C LEU A 119 41.26 9.16 -10.37
N ASN A 120 42.04 10.00 -11.06
CA ASN A 120 41.53 11.15 -11.80
C ASN A 120 41.10 10.77 -13.23
N GLY A 121 40.55 11.71 -14.00
CA GLY A 121 40.20 11.50 -15.41
C GLY A 121 41.38 11.28 -16.36
N ARG A 122 42.62 11.31 -15.86
CA ARG A 122 43.86 10.94 -16.57
C ARG A 122 44.40 9.57 -16.16
N TYR A 123 43.66 8.81 -15.35
CA TYR A 123 44.06 7.50 -14.81
C TYR A 123 45.26 7.56 -13.86
N GLU A 124 45.49 8.69 -13.20
CA GLU A 124 46.53 8.88 -12.18
C GLU A 124 45.93 8.79 -10.77
N ILE A 125 46.73 8.32 -9.80
CA ILE A 125 46.32 8.20 -8.40
C ILE A 125 46.03 9.57 -7.80
N ARG A 126 44.85 9.72 -7.18
CA ARG A 126 44.47 10.92 -6.43
C ARG A 126 45.06 10.92 -5.02
N ASP A 127 45.28 12.11 -4.47
CA ASP A 127 45.58 12.37 -3.06
C ASP A 127 46.65 11.45 -2.46
N THR A 128 47.77 11.26 -3.16
CA THR A 128 48.87 10.37 -2.77
C THR A 128 49.43 10.63 -1.37
N HIS A 129 49.30 11.86 -0.86
CA HIS A 129 49.76 12.26 0.47
C HIS A 129 48.85 11.81 1.62
N LEU A 130 47.61 11.41 1.34
CA LEU A 130 46.64 10.97 2.35
C LEU A 130 46.59 9.44 2.53
N VAL A 131 47.34 8.71 1.71
CA VAL A 131 47.32 7.25 1.66
C VAL A 131 48.55 6.70 2.39
N GLU A 132 48.33 5.69 3.24
CA GLU A 132 49.41 4.94 3.88
C GLU A 132 50.37 4.36 2.83
N GLU A 133 51.67 4.38 3.12
CA GLU A 133 52.72 3.99 2.17
C GLU A 133 52.53 2.56 1.63
N SER A 134 52.16 1.62 2.50
CA SER A 134 51.87 0.22 2.15
C SER A 134 50.71 0.06 1.15
N VAL A 135 49.65 0.85 1.34
CA VAL A 135 48.47 0.87 0.47
C VAL A 135 48.80 1.56 -0.85
N LEU A 136 49.60 2.63 -0.79
CA LEU A 136 50.03 3.39 -1.96
C LEU A 136 50.90 2.54 -2.89
N GLU A 137 51.81 1.72 -2.37
CA GLU A 137 52.60 0.78 -3.19
C GLU A 137 51.70 -0.23 -3.91
N THR A 138 50.73 -0.79 -3.20
CA THR A 138 49.76 -1.71 -3.77
C THR A 138 48.92 -1.03 -4.86
N LEU A 139 48.54 0.23 -4.63
CA LEU A 139 47.77 1.02 -5.59
C LEU A 139 48.58 1.36 -6.83
N LYS A 140 49.86 1.73 -6.70
CA LYS A 140 50.78 1.97 -7.84
C LYS A 140 50.89 0.75 -8.74
N VAL A 141 51.03 -0.44 -8.13
CA VAL A 141 51.06 -1.69 -8.90
C VAL A 141 49.72 -1.90 -9.62
N LYS A 142 48.59 -1.73 -8.94
CA LYS A 142 47.26 -1.93 -9.55
C LYS A 142 46.90 -0.85 -10.58
N ALA A 143 47.46 0.36 -10.48
CA ALA A 143 47.23 1.49 -11.38
C ALA A 143 48.25 1.62 -12.52
N ASP A 144 49.15 0.64 -12.69
CA ASP A 144 50.01 0.59 -13.87
C ASP A 144 49.24 0.04 -15.08
N PHE A 145 48.90 0.93 -16.01
CA PHE A 145 48.14 0.62 -17.22
C PHE A 145 48.99 0.59 -18.51
N LEU A 146 50.32 0.78 -18.44
CA LEU A 146 51.18 0.95 -19.63
C LEU A 146 51.11 -0.23 -20.62
N THR A 147 50.99 -1.45 -20.10
CA THR A 147 50.89 -2.69 -20.89
C THR A 147 49.56 -3.41 -20.70
N PHE A 148 48.57 -2.73 -20.09
CA PHE A 148 47.32 -3.35 -19.69
C PHE A 148 46.35 -3.48 -20.87
N LYS A 149 45.75 -4.66 -21.02
CA LYS A 149 44.66 -4.92 -21.96
C LYS A 149 43.34 -5.04 -21.19
N PRO A 150 42.42 -4.08 -21.31
CA PRO A 150 41.15 -4.11 -20.60
C PRO A 150 40.31 -5.33 -20.96
N ARG A 151 39.62 -5.87 -19.96
CA ARG A 151 38.63 -6.95 -20.10
C ARG A 151 37.22 -6.40 -19.91
N PRO A 152 36.18 -7.10 -20.38
CA PRO A 152 34.80 -6.73 -20.11
C PRO A 152 34.57 -6.53 -18.60
N PHE A 153 33.74 -5.55 -18.25
CA PHE A 153 33.49 -5.16 -16.87
C PHE A 153 31.99 -5.02 -16.63
N ASN A 154 31.55 -5.49 -15.47
CA ASN A 154 30.16 -5.43 -15.04
C ASN A 154 30.11 -4.93 -13.59
N MET A 155 29.39 -3.83 -13.36
CA MET A 155 29.25 -3.24 -12.02
C MET A 155 28.62 -4.19 -11.00
N ARG A 156 27.68 -5.04 -11.42
CA ARG A 156 27.02 -6.00 -10.52
C ARG A 156 27.99 -7.06 -10.03
N GLU A 157 28.77 -7.62 -10.96
CA GLU A 157 29.85 -8.56 -10.64
C GLU A 157 30.91 -7.92 -9.72
N PHE A 158 31.26 -6.65 -10.00
CA PHE A 158 32.20 -5.90 -9.18
C PHE A 158 31.72 -5.79 -7.73
N TYR A 159 30.46 -5.41 -7.49
CA TYR A 159 29.92 -5.30 -6.14
C TYR A 159 29.78 -6.66 -5.44
N ASP A 160 29.36 -7.70 -6.16
CA ASP A 160 29.19 -9.04 -5.59
C ASP A 160 30.55 -9.64 -5.18
N ARG A 161 31.61 -9.42 -5.97
CA ARG A 161 32.95 -9.94 -5.69
C ARG A 161 33.73 -9.09 -4.67
N THR A 162 33.68 -7.77 -4.81
CA THR A 162 34.48 -6.86 -3.98
C THR A 162 33.78 -6.43 -2.69
N GLY A 163 32.46 -6.59 -2.59
CA GLY A 163 31.70 -6.35 -1.38
C GLY A 163 32.19 -7.19 -0.20
N HIS A 164 31.79 -6.80 1.01
CA HIS A 164 32.13 -7.55 2.23
C HIS A 164 31.28 -8.81 2.35
N ASP A 165 31.94 -9.93 2.66
CA ASP A 165 31.25 -11.19 2.92
C ASP A 165 30.79 -11.21 4.38
N ILE A 166 29.55 -11.63 4.62
CA ILE A 166 29.02 -11.74 5.98
C ILE A 166 29.78 -12.79 6.79
N LYS A 167 30.32 -13.83 6.15
CA LYS A 167 31.10 -14.87 6.82
C LYS A 167 32.35 -14.30 7.50
N ASP A 168 32.91 -13.23 6.93
CA ASP A 168 34.10 -12.55 7.45
C ASP A 168 33.75 -11.50 8.53
N MET A 169 32.51 -11.00 8.54
CA MET A 169 32.06 -9.94 9.44
C MET A 169 31.27 -10.45 10.66
N LEU A 170 30.57 -11.57 10.53
CA LEU A 170 29.71 -12.14 11.56
C LEU A 170 30.54 -12.94 12.56
N LEU A 171 30.93 -12.30 13.67
CA LEU A 171 31.69 -12.99 14.73
C LEU A 171 30.79 -13.88 15.60
N SER A 172 29.57 -13.43 15.89
CA SER A 172 28.56 -14.19 16.63
C SER A 172 27.17 -13.65 16.33
N CYS A 173 26.15 -14.52 16.41
CA CYS A 173 24.78 -14.18 16.11
C CYS A 173 23.84 -14.99 16.99
N TYR A 174 22.93 -14.32 17.69
CA TYR A 174 21.91 -14.98 18.51
C TYR A 174 20.57 -14.29 18.38
N TYR A 175 19.53 -15.07 18.13
CA TYR A 175 18.15 -14.60 18.13
C TYR A 175 17.33 -15.42 19.13
N ARG A 176 16.77 -14.75 20.16
CA ARG A 176 16.00 -15.38 21.25
C ARG A 176 16.74 -16.57 21.92
N GLY A 177 18.06 -16.47 22.01
CA GLY A 177 18.92 -17.51 22.61
C GLY A 177 19.30 -18.65 21.65
N VAL A 178 18.84 -18.63 20.40
CA VAL A 178 19.24 -19.59 19.36
C VAL A 178 20.36 -18.97 18.52
N GLU A 179 21.43 -19.73 18.29
CA GLU A 179 22.55 -19.30 17.44
C GLU A 179 22.11 -19.20 15.98
N CYS A 180 22.52 -18.13 15.29
CA CYS A 180 22.30 -17.91 13.86
C CYS A 180 23.61 -17.96 13.08
N SER A 181 23.50 -18.27 11.79
CA SER A 181 24.63 -18.50 10.88
C SER A 181 24.64 -17.48 9.74
N ALA A 182 25.75 -17.42 9.02
CA ALA A 182 25.85 -16.63 7.79
C ALA A 182 24.81 -17.00 6.72
N GLU A 183 24.27 -18.21 6.75
CA GLU A 183 23.26 -18.70 5.78
C GLU A 183 21.88 -18.10 6.03
N ASP A 184 21.62 -17.61 7.25
CA ASP A 184 20.38 -16.91 7.60
C ASP A 184 20.35 -15.48 7.04
N PHE A 185 21.47 -14.99 6.49
CA PHE A 185 21.59 -13.67 5.88
C PHE A 185 21.49 -13.78 4.36
N THR A 186 20.62 -12.96 3.77
CA THR A 186 20.48 -12.85 2.33
C THR A 186 21.21 -11.61 1.83
N VAL A 187 21.92 -11.74 0.71
CA VAL A 187 22.56 -10.59 0.06
C VAL A 187 21.51 -9.84 -0.75
N VAL A 188 21.34 -8.56 -0.44
CA VAL A 188 20.48 -7.65 -1.19
C VAL A 188 21.37 -6.59 -1.85
N SER A 189 21.58 -6.73 -3.16
CA SER A 189 22.30 -5.73 -3.93
C SER A 189 21.40 -4.50 -4.13
N GLY A 190 21.57 -3.49 -3.27
CA GLY A 190 20.97 -2.17 -3.47
C GLY A 190 21.72 -1.39 -4.55
N HIS A 191 21.14 -0.29 -5.05
CA HIS A 191 21.65 0.49 -6.20
C HIS A 191 23.12 0.94 -6.13
N VAL A 192 23.79 0.89 -4.96
CA VAL A 192 25.19 1.33 -4.79
C VAL A 192 25.99 0.42 -3.83
N HIS A 193 25.37 -0.58 -3.19
CA HIS A 193 26.00 -1.33 -2.09
C HIS A 193 25.51 -2.77 -2.01
N SER A 194 26.43 -3.70 -1.75
CA SER A 194 26.11 -5.06 -1.28
C SER A 194 25.70 -4.96 0.19
N CYS A 195 24.40 -4.90 0.43
CA CYS A 195 23.80 -4.88 1.77
C CYS A 195 23.37 -6.28 2.17
N LEU A 196 23.39 -6.57 3.47
CA LEU A 196 22.97 -7.85 4.00
C LEU A 196 21.64 -7.69 4.72
N LEU A 197 20.68 -8.52 4.35
CA LEU A 197 19.35 -8.57 4.93
C LEU A 197 19.23 -9.86 5.72
N LEU A 198 19.17 -9.72 7.04
CA LEU A 198 18.72 -10.77 7.92
C LEU A 198 17.19 -10.78 7.88
N SER A 199 16.65 -11.67 7.07
CA SER A 199 15.26 -12.09 7.23
C SER A 199 15.29 -13.28 8.16
N VAL A 200 14.98 -13.08 9.44
CA VAL A 200 14.56 -14.18 10.30
C VAL A 200 13.17 -14.59 9.84
N SER A 201 13.11 -15.19 8.65
CA SER A 201 11.89 -15.79 8.15
C SER A 201 11.66 -16.96 9.07
N LEU A 202 10.64 -16.89 9.92
CA LEU A 202 10.17 -18.01 10.72
C LEU A 202 9.57 -19.08 9.78
N THR A 203 10.38 -19.63 8.86
CA THR A 203 10.05 -20.78 8.04
C THR A 203 9.70 -21.97 8.94
N TRP A 204 10.32 -22.06 10.12
CA TRP A 204 9.98 -23.03 11.15
C TRP A 204 8.54 -22.90 11.67
N VAL A 205 8.00 -21.69 11.85
CA VAL A 205 6.61 -21.51 12.32
C VAL A 205 5.62 -21.79 11.21
N LEU A 206 5.91 -21.36 9.98
CA LEU A 206 5.09 -21.72 8.82
C LEU A 206 5.07 -23.23 8.56
N LEU A 207 6.21 -23.92 8.66
CA LEU A 207 6.29 -25.38 8.57
C LEU A 207 5.51 -26.07 9.69
N LEU A 208 5.60 -25.57 10.93
CA LEU A 208 4.83 -26.11 12.05
C LEU A 208 3.31 -25.93 11.85
N TRP A 209 2.89 -24.76 11.36
CA TRP A 209 1.49 -24.48 11.05
C TRP A 209 0.98 -25.34 9.89
N VAL A 210 1.77 -25.54 8.84
CA VAL A 210 1.42 -26.41 7.71
C VAL A 210 1.33 -27.87 8.15
N LEU A 211 2.25 -28.35 9.00
CA LEU A 211 2.20 -29.68 9.61
C LEU A 211 0.96 -29.85 10.49
N LEU A 212 0.64 -28.87 11.35
CA LEU A 212 -0.56 -28.91 12.19
C LEU A 212 -1.85 -28.92 11.35
N LEU A 213 -1.90 -28.13 10.27
CA LEU A 213 -3.04 -28.11 9.36
C LEU A 213 -3.22 -29.45 8.64
N TRP A 214 -2.10 -30.08 8.22
CA TRP A 214 -2.10 -31.41 7.62
C TRP A 214 -2.58 -32.49 8.58
N VAL A 215 -2.12 -32.45 9.84
CA VAL A 215 -2.57 -33.39 10.88
C VAL A 215 -4.06 -33.22 11.16
N LEU A 216 -4.55 -31.98 11.22
CA LEU A 216 -5.97 -31.68 11.43
C LEU A 216 -6.83 -32.21 10.26
N LEU A 217 -6.40 -31.97 9.03
CA LEU A 217 -7.07 -32.48 7.82
C LEU A 217 -7.08 -34.01 7.78
N LEU A 218 -5.97 -34.66 8.14
CA LEU A 218 -5.89 -36.12 8.19
C LEU A 218 -6.86 -36.69 9.24
N TRP A 219 -6.97 -36.04 10.39
CA TRP A 219 -7.89 -36.43 11.46
C TRP A 219 -9.37 -36.27 11.05
N VAL A 220 -9.71 -35.16 10.39
CA VAL A 220 -11.06 -34.95 9.83
C VAL A 220 -11.38 -35.98 8.75
N LEU A 221 -10.43 -36.31 7.87
CA LEU A 221 -10.62 -37.35 6.85
C LEU A 221 -10.85 -38.72 7.48
N LEU A 222 -10.08 -39.08 8.52
CA LEU A 222 -10.22 -40.33 9.26
C LEU A 222 -11.55 -40.42 10.03
N LEU A 223 -12.05 -39.29 10.55
CA LEU A 223 -13.38 -39.18 11.15
C LEU A 223 -14.48 -39.39 10.11
N GLN A 224 -14.37 -38.77 8.93
CA GLN A 224 -15.33 -38.92 7.83
C GLN A 224 -15.36 -40.37 7.34
N ILE A 225 -14.19 -40.99 7.15
CA ILE A 225 -14.05 -42.39 6.73
C ILE A 225 -14.59 -43.34 7.81
N SER A 226 -14.33 -43.07 9.09
CA SER A 226 -14.90 -43.87 10.19
C SER A 226 -16.42 -43.74 10.27
N ALA A 227 -16.97 -42.55 10.02
CA ALA A 227 -18.42 -42.33 9.99
C ALA A 227 -19.10 -43.08 8.83
N GLU A 228 -18.46 -43.13 7.65
CA GLU A 228 -18.97 -43.90 6.50
C GLU A 228 -18.84 -45.43 6.70
N ILE A 229 -17.80 -45.90 7.38
CA ILE A 229 -17.60 -47.34 7.65
C ILE A 229 -18.54 -47.87 8.75
N ILE A 230 -18.94 -47.03 9.71
CA ILE A 230 -19.78 -47.44 10.84
C ILE A 230 -21.29 -47.40 10.52
N LEU A 231 -21.71 -46.71 9.45
CA LEU A 231 -23.11 -46.67 9.01
C LEU A 231 -23.32 -47.35 7.65
N PRO A 232 -23.21 -48.69 7.54
CA PRO A 232 -23.85 -49.39 6.45
C PRO A 232 -25.35 -49.44 6.76
N THR A 233 -26.15 -48.91 5.84
CA THR A 233 -27.61 -49.03 5.74
C THR A 233 -28.47 -48.02 6.53
N GLY A 234 -28.99 -47.04 5.78
CA GLY A 234 -30.36 -46.53 5.90
C GLY A 234 -30.80 -46.00 7.26
N SER A 235 -30.40 -44.76 7.60
CA SER A 235 -31.18 -43.92 8.51
C SER A 235 -30.98 -42.44 8.17
N VAL A 236 -32.04 -41.82 7.68
CA VAL A 236 -32.16 -40.39 7.41
C VAL A 236 -32.08 -39.64 8.73
N LEU A 237 -31.05 -38.82 8.95
CA LEU A 237 -31.04 -37.83 10.03
C LEU A 237 -31.37 -36.45 9.47
N ILE A 238 -32.59 -36.03 9.76
CA ILE A 238 -33.09 -34.65 9.65
C ILE A 238 -32.33 -33.82 10.70
N TRP A 239 -31.61 -32.79 10.28
CA TRP A 239 -31.08 -31.77 11.19
C TRP A 239 -32.05 -30.61 11.27
N CYS A 240 -32.55 -30.38 12.49
CA CYS A 240 -33.06 -29.10 12.95
C CYS A 240 -31.94 -28.38 13.73
#